data_AF-A0A3L6QTQ0-F1
#
_entry.id   AF-A0A3L6QTQ0-F1
#
_cell.length_a   1.000
_cell.length_b   1.000
_cell.length_c   1.000
_cell.angle_alpha   90.00
_cell.angle_beta   90.00
_cell.angle_gamma   90.00
#
_symmetry.space_group_name_H-M   'P 1'
#
loop_
_entity.id
_entity.type
_entity.pdbx_description
1 polymer ?
#
loop_
_entity_poly.entity_id
_entity_poly.type
_entity_poly.pdbx_seq_one_letter_code
_entity_poly.pdbx_strand_id
1 'polypeptide(L)'
;MLDCCEPLDKVKAQSITFGKFACLAHCSGADVQPFFRANQITVDDLRRHLIRCTSYRNCHLIASYHRKPFKQASISQLGLSNSSKM
;
A
#
# COMPACT_ATOMS: atom_id res chain seq x y z
N MET A 1 3.65 -5.02 -21.96
CA MET A 1 4.05 -5.70 -20.69
C MET A 1 3.46 -4.85 -19.57
N LEU A 2 2.49 -5.39 -18.82
CA LEU A 2 1.58 -4.67 -17.89
C LEU A 2 0.47 -3.79 -18.51
N ASP A 3 0.08 -4.00 -19.76
CA ASP A 3 -0.97 -3.20 -20.43
C ASP A 3 -2.40 -3.77 -20.27
N CYS A 4 -2.58 -4.77 -19.40
CA CYS A 4 -3.85 -5.51 -19.32
C CYS A 4 -5.02 -4.67 -18.77
N CYS A 5 -4.76 -3.65 -17.93
CA CYS A 5 -5.82 -2.86 -17.28
C CYS A 5 -5.71 -1.36 -17.59
N GLU A 6 -4.49 -0.81 -17.68
CA GLU A 6 -4.22 0.54 -18.21
C GLU A 6 -2.76 0.65 -18.67
N PRO A 7 -2.46 1.45 -19.71
CA PRO A 7 -1.10 1.70 -20.16
C PRO A 7 -0.30 2.44 -19.08
N LEU A 8 0.93 2.00 -18.85
CA LEU A 8 1.80 2.54 -17.80
C LEU A 8 2.00 4.07 -17.90
N ASP A 9 1.95 4.64 -19.10
CA ASP A 9 2.09 6.08 -19.31
C ASP A 9 0.92 6.87 -18.69
N LYS A 10 -0.30 6.32 -18.73
CA LYS A 10 -1.46 6.91 -18.03
C LYS A 10 -1.36 6.75 -16.52
N VAL A 11 -0.89 5.60 -16.04
CA VAL A 11 -0.69 5.34 -14.60
C VAL A 11 0.32 6.32 -14.00
N LYS A 12 1.42 6.57 -14.71
CA LYS A 12 2.45 7.54 -14.30
C LYS A 12 1.90 8.97 -14.27
N ALA A 13 1.04 9.34 -15.21
CA ALA A 13 0.52 10.70 -15.30
C ALA A 13 -0.67 10.97 -14.34
N GLN A 14 -1.56 9.99 -14.12
CA GLN A 14 -2.86 10.23 -13.49
C GLN A 14 -3.06 9.50 -12.16
N SER A 15 -2.03 8.84 -11.62
CA SER A 15 -2.15 7.89 -10.50
C SER A 15 -3.13 6.76 -10.81
N ILE A 16 -3.21 5.75 -9.94
CA ILE A 16 -4.13 4.63 -10.12
C ILE A 16 -5.02 4.46 -8.90
N THR A 17 -6.25 4.04 -9.17
CA THR A 17 -7.15 3.59 -8.12
C THR A 17 -6.71 2.23 -7.60
N PHE A 18 -7.07 1.92 -6.35
CA PHE A 18 -6.73 0.65 -5.71
C PHE A 18 -7.22 -0.57 -6.52
N GLY A 19 -8.39 -0.46 -7.17
CA GLY A 19 -8.91 -1.53 -8.04
C GLY A 19 -8.09 -1.76 -9.32
N LYS A 20 -7.52 -0.70 -9.90
CA LYS A 20 -6.61 -0.84 -11.07
C LYS A 20 -5.27 -1.42 -10.67
N PHE A 21 -4.74 -1.02 -9.52
CA PHE A 21 -3.51 -1.59 -8.95
C PHE A 21 -3.64 -3.11 -8.74
N ALA A 22 -4.75 -3.53 -8.16
CA ALA A 22 -5.07 -4.93 -7.96
C ALA A 22 -5.11 -5.75 -9.26
N CYS A 23 -5.76 -5.20 -10.29
CA CYS A 23 -5.82 -5.80 -11.62
C CYS A 23 -4.42 -6.01 -12.21
N LEU A 24 -3.55 -5.00 -12.09
CA LEU A 24 -2.14 -5.09 -12.49
C LEU A 24 -1.36 -6.16 -11.70
N ALA A 25 -1.57 -6.24 -10.39
CA ALA A 25 -0.92 -7.25 -9.55
C ALA A 25 -1.32 -8.67 -9.98
N HIS A 26 -2.62 -8.88 -10.26
CA HIS A 26 -3.12 -10.15 -10.76
C HIS A 26 -2.56 -10.51 -12.14
N CYS A 27 -2.55 -9.55 -13.09
CA CYS A 27 -1.92 -9.77 -14.41
C CYS A 27 -0.41 -10.02 -14.33
N SER A 28 0.24 -9.57 -13.27
CA SER A 28 1.67 -9.81 -13.02
C SER A 28 1.93 -11.20 -12.41
N GLY A 29 0.88 -12.01 -12.20
CA GLY A 29 0.98 -13.35 -11.61
C GLY A 29 1.06 -13.36 -10.08
N ALA A 30 0.73 -12.24 -9.41
CA ALA A 30 0.63 -12.24 -7.95
C ALA A 30 -0.68 -12.90 -7.49
N ASP A 31 -0.63 -13.64 -6.39
CA ASP A 31 -1.84 -14.10 -5.70
C ASP A 31 -2.45 -12.91 -4.95
N VAL A 32 -3.57 -12.40 -5.47
CA VAL A 32 -4.25 -11.23 -4.93
C VAL A 32 -5.44 -11.70 -4.10
N GLN A 33 -5.27 -11.64 -2.78
CA GLN A 33 -6.32 -11.97 -1.80
C GLN A 33 -7.43 -10.89 -1.77
N PRO A 34 -8.66 -11.25 -1.34
CA PRO A 34 -9.86 -10.43 -1.54
C PRO A 34 -9.74 -9.01 -0.99
N PHE A 35 -10.20 -8.05 -1.81
CA PHE A 35 -10.10 -6.62 -1.55
C PHE A 35 -10.96 -6.21 -0.36
N PHE A 36 -10.33 -6.04 0.80
CA PHE A 36 -10.97 -5.46 1.97
C PHE A 36 -11.18 -3.95 1.76
N ARG A 37 -12.34 -3.56 1.22
CA ARG A 37 -12.75 -2.14 1.24
C ARG A 37 -12.87 -1.72 2.69
N ALA A 38 -12.33 -0.56 3.08
CA ALA A 38 -12.36 -0.07 4.47
C ALA A 38 -13.75 -0.09 5.15
N ASN A 39 -14.84 -0.12 4.37
CA ASN A 39 -16.22 -0.24 4.85
C ASN A 39 -16.66 -1.69 5.22
N GLN A 40 -15.85 -2.70 4.92
CA GLN A 40 -16.17 -4.13 5.09
C GLN A 40 -15.20 -4.84 6.06
N ILE A 41 -14.23 -4.12 6.61
CA ILE A 41 -13.11 -4.63 7.41
C ILE A 41 -12.96 -3.75 8.65
N THR A 42 -12.81 -4.37 9.81
CA THR A 42 -12.49 -3.65 11.04
C THR A 42 -10.98 -3.38 11.16
N VAL A 43 -10.60 -2.46 12.03
CA VAL A 43 -9.17 -2.20 12.33
C VAL A 43 -8.49 -3.44 12.89
N ASP A 44 -9.22 -4.27 13.65
CA ASP A 44 -8.65 -5.48 14.25
C ASP A 44 -8.43 -6.59 13.21
N ASP A 45 -9.32 -6.71 12.22
CA ASP A 45 -9.09 -7.57 11.06
C ASP A 45 -7.84 -7.16 10.28
N LEU A 46 -7.62 -5.85 10.11
CA LEU A 46 -6.42 -5.33 9.46
C LEU A 46 -5.15 -5.70 10.25
N ARG A 47 -5.18 -5.54 11.59
CA ARG A 47 -4.05 -5.91 12.46
C ARG A 47 -3.73 -7.40 12.37
N ARG A 48 -4.75 -8.27 12.37
CA ARG A 48 -4.56 -9.72 12.21
C ARG A 48 -3.88 -10.06 10.88
N HIS A 49 -4.31 -9.42 9.79
CA HIS A 49 -3.70 -9.59 8.47
C HIS A 49 -2.27 -9.08 8.42
N LEU A 50 -1.99 -7.93 9.04
CA LEU A 50 -0.65 -7.37 9.15
C LEU A 50 0.29 -8.35 9.86
N ILE A 51 -0.09 -8.84 11.05
CA ILE A 51 0.73 -9.79 11.83
C ILE A 51 0.99 -11.07 11.02
N ARG A 52 -0.03 -11.60 10.35
CA ARG A 52 0.11 -12.79 9.49
C ARG A 52 1.12 -12.54 8.37
N CYS A 53 1.02 -11.39 7.71
CA CYS A 53 1.88 -11.07 6.57
C CYS A 53 3.30 -10.66 6.97
N THR A 54 3.50 -10.02 8.13
CA THR A 54 4.86 -9.77 8.64
C THR A 54 5.55 -11.05 9.12
N SER A 55 4.78 -12.10 9.42
CA SER A 55 5.32 -13.41 9.82
C SER A 55 5.73 -14.28 8.61
N TYR A 56 5.25 -13.98 7.42
CA TYR A 56 5.52 -14.75 6.19
C TYR A 56 6.35 -13.94 5.19
N ARG A 57 7.48 -14.49 4.73
CA ARG A 57 8.40 -13.79 3.81
C ARG A 57 7.81 -13.43 2.45
N ASN A 58 6.72 -14.09 2.03
CA ASN A 58 6.10 -13.93 0.71
C ASN A 58 4.73 -13.27 0.75
N CYS A 59 4.32 -12.65 1.88
CA CYS A 59 3.10 -11.86 1.92
C CYS A 59 3.45 -10.37 1.92
N HIS A 60 2.92 -9.62 0.95
CA HIS A 60 3.00 -8.17 0.92
C HIS A 60 1.60 -7.58 1.15
N LEU A 61 1.50 -6.66 2.11
CA LEU A 61 0.25 -5.94 2.37
C LEU A 61 0.37 -4.51 1.86
N ILE A 62 -0.56 -4.12 0.99
CA ILE A 62 -0.58 -2.81 0.35
C ILE A 62 -1.89 -2.11 0.75
N ALA A 63 -1.77 -0.92 1.31
CA ALA A 63 -2.91 -0.13 1.78
C ALA A 63 -2.99 1.20 1.02
N SER A 64 -4.19 1.53 0.53
CA SER A 64 -4.50 2.85 -0.03
C SER A 64 -5.22 3.69 1.02
N TYR A 65 -4.61 4.79 1.45
CA TYR A 65 -5.17 5.66 2.49
C TYR A 65 -5.00 7.13 2.13
N HIS A 66 -5.90 7.96 2.66
CA HIS A 66 -5.81 9.40 2.48
C HIS A 66 -4.85 10.00 3.51
N ARG A 67 -3.87 10.79 3.06
CA ARG A 67 -2.79 11.33 3.93
C ARG A 67 -3.22 12.51 4.81
N LYS A 68 -4.29 13.24 4.45
CA LYS A 68 -4.73 14.43 5.22
C LYS A 68 -5.13 14.10 6.67
N PRO A 69 -5.92 13.05 6.96
CA PRO A 69 -6.23 12.63 8.32
C PRO A 69 -5.02 12.37 9.20
N PHE A 70 -3.94 11.85 8.61
CA PHE A 70 -2.71 11.54 9.34
C PHE A 70 -1.75 12.73 9.46
N LYS A 71 -2.15 13.93 9.00
CA LYS A 71 -1.29 15.11 8.91
C LYS A 71 0.04 14.83 8.18
N GLN A 72 0.07 13.82 7.31
CA GLN A 72 1.24 13.43 6.53
C GLN A 72 1.36 14.22 5.21
N ALA A 73 0.78 15.41 5.15
CA ALA A 73 1.01 16.35 4.07
C ALA A 73 2.21 17.20 4.47
N SER A 74 3.39 16.79 3.99
CA SER A 74 4.67 17.50 4.06
C SER A 74 5.18 17.90 5.44
N ILE A 75 6.22 17.22 5.92
CA ILE A 75 7.40 17.89 6.50
C ILE A 75 8.63 17.03 6.18
N SER A 76 9.49 17.63 5.36
CA SER A 76 10.91 17.38 5.36
C SER A 76 11.43 17.67 6.77
N GLN A 77 11.60 16.65 7.61
CA GLN A 77 12.50 16.75 8.75
C GLN A 77 13.36 15.49 8.77
N LEU A 78 14.56 15.65 8.22
CA LEU A 78 15.75 14.95 8.69
C LEU A 78 15.88 15.21 10.20
N GLY A 79 15.27 14.33 10.99
CA GLY A 79 15.70 14.10 12.37
C GLY A 79 16.76 13.00 12.34
N LEU A 80 17.99 13.36 11.96
CA LEU A 80 19.16 12.61 12.40
C LEU A 80 19.16 12.68 13.93
N SER A 81 18.61 11.67 14.60
CA SER A 81 18.95 11.42 15.99
C SER A 81 20.37 10.86 15.98
N ASN A 82 21.34 11.77 15.95
CA ASN A 82 22.72 11.46 16.26
C ASN A 82 22.76 10.91 17.68
N SER A 83 23.21 9.67 17.80
CA SER A 83 23.79 9.16 19.03
C SER A 83 25.05 9.98 19.34
N SER A 84 25.04 10.81 20.39
CA SER A 84 26.27 11.26 21.06
C SER A 84 25.96 11.88 22.43
N LYS A 85 26.41 11.17 23.48
CA LYS A 85 26.92 11.61 24.79
C LYS A 85 26.44 12.95 25.38
N MET A 86 25.84 12.90 26.57
CA MET A 86 26.55 13.24 27.83
C MET A 86 25.83 12.63 29.03
#